data_AF-A0A925NJE3-F1
#
_entry.id   AF-A0A925NJE3-F1
#
_cell.length_a   1.000
_cell.length_b   1.000
_cell.length_c   1.000
_cell.angle_alpha   90.00
_cell.angle_beta   90.00
_cell.angle_gamma   90.00
#
_symmetry.space_group_name_H-M   'P 1'
#
loop_
_entity.id
_entity.type
_entity.pdbx_description
1 polymer ?
#
loop_
_entity_poly.entity_id
_entity_poly.type
_entity_poly.pdbx_seq_one_letter_code
_entity_poly.pdbx_strand_id
1 'polypeptide(L)'
;MLSRISGIEIDNIVLSLKKRFWIPALLIVGLFVWFSLCRAFYESYWTGTVQRVQTVDFNLLHHTLPSSLSQLIISGRDDQIQKVLDSTYGLFGLVITDPTGSSILYQTEKVYRRKSWHTRVNPEDLNREAEPFDVLTNPPPLEPAYEYKGPRAEKVIALNPKPQGQVLGRIYYLRSFPPTLIDDLSNFATTGFWELSGSKRGYLFITLSCIFFCLVLMLMIWLRKRGIEMKQKELEHIQKELDIRQRALAHLSGELATQKTRKAWLEKEAEQSYKRALVLKQSLERLRDSLALVNGVQQPVPVSAAGAGAITGETFDPQYAMKVRPPVHPPSALLEEIENLIPALSDNA
;
A
#
# COMPACT_ATOMS: atom_id res chain seq x y z
N MET A 1 11.05 -15.24 -12.37
CA MET A 1 12.20 -15.17 -11.44
C MET A 1 12.40 -13.74 -10.91
N LEU A 2 12.62 -12.75 -11.78
CA LEU A 2 12.84 -11.33 -11.43
C LEU A 2 11.88 -10.76 -10.35
N SER A 3 10.57 -10.97 -10.46
CA SER A 3 9.58 -10.46 -9.48
C SER A 3 9.66 -11.09 -8.07
N ARG A 4 10.38 -12.21 -7.88
CA ARG A 4 10.70 -12.75 -6.55
C ARG A 4 11.88 -12.03 -5.92
N ILE A 5 12.84 -11.57 -6.73
CA ILE A 5 14.06 -10.90 -6.27
C ILE A 5 13.71 -9.50 -5.76
N SER A 6 12.98 -8.71 -6.55
CA SER A 6 12.54 -7.37 -6.15
C SER A 6 11.62 -7.39 -4.91
N GLY A 7 10.81 -8.44 -4.73
CA GLY A 7 10.00 -8.63 -3.52
C GLY A 7 10.86 -8.75 -2.26
N ILE A 8 11.93 -9.56 -2.30
CA ILE A 8 12.85 -9.78 -1.17
C ILE A 8 13.62 -8.49 -0.84
N GLU A 9 14.08 -7.75 -1.86
CA GLU A 9 14.75 -6.46 -1.65
C GLU A 9 13.82 -5.43 -1.01
N ILE A 10 12.59 -5.29 -1.50
CA ILE A 10 11.58 -4.37 -0.93
C ILE A 10 11.23 -4.76 0.51
N ASP A 11 10.97 -6.03 0.79
CA ASP A 11 10.63 -6.48 2.15
C ASP A 11 11.81 -6.30 3.12
N ASN A 12 13.07 -6.45 2.68
CA ASN A 12 14.27 -6.11 3.45
C ASN A 12 14.42 -4.59 3.72
N ILE A 13 14.07 -3.73 2.75
CA ILE A 13 14.06 -2.27 2.92
C ILE A 13 12.95 -1.85 3.92
N VAL A 14 11.78 -2.48 3.86
CA VAL A 14 10.66 -2.26 4.79
C VAL A 14 10.96 -2.77 6.21
N LEU A 15 11.78 -3.82 6.37
CA LEU A 15 12.25 -4.31 7.66
C LEU A 15 13.36 -3.45 8.27
N SER A 16 14.34 -3.03 7.47
CA SER A 16 15.56 -2.36 7.96
C SER A 16 15.35 -0.89 8.33
N LEU A 17 14.48 -0.15 7.63
CA LEU A 17 14.19 1.24 7.96
C LEU A 17 13.28 1.35 9.20
N LYS A 18 13.83 1.90 10.29
CA LYS A 18 13.08 2.16 11.54
C LYS A 18 11.85 3.05 11.27
N LYS A 19 10.73 2.74 11.95
CA LYS A 19 9.43 3.46 11.84
C LYS A 19 9.53 4.99 11.89
N ARG A 20 10.54 5.53 12.59
CA ARG A 20 10.84 6.96 12.74
C ARG A 20 11.16 7.69 11.42
N PHE A 21 11.60 7.00 10.36
CA PHE A 21 11.99 7.64 9.09
C PHE A 21 10.95 7.47 7.98
N TRP A 22 10.24 6.34 7.91
CA TRP A 22 9.23 6.08 6.88
C TRP A 22 8.05 7.07 6.91
N ILE A 23 7.54 7.39 8.10
CA ILE A 23 6.39 8.29 8.26
C ILE A 23 6.69 9.72 7.76
N PRO A 24 7.75 10.41 8.21
CA PRO A 24 8.06 11.74 7.67
C PRO A 24 8.44 11.71 6.18
N ALA A 25 9.12 10.67 5.69
CA ALA A 25 9.41 10.55 4.26
C ALA A 25 8.13 10.46 3.40
N LEU A 26 7.16 9.63 3.81
CA LEU A 26 5.88 9.52 3.11
C LEU A 26 5.07 10.83 3.16
N LEU A 27 5.08 11.53 4.31
CA LEU A 27 4.41 12.82 4.45
C LEU A 27 5.05 13.92 3.59
N ILE A 28 6.38 13.95 3.47
CA ILE A 28 7.11 14.89 2.60
C ILE A 28 6.76 14.62 1.12
N VAL A 29 6.79 13.36 0.68
CA VAL A 29 6.39 12.99 -0.69
C VAL A 29 4.92 13.34 -0.95
N GLY A 30 4.03 13.05 0.00
CA GLY A 30 2.61 13.41 -0.08
C GLY A 30 2.39 14.92 -0.19
N LEU A 31 3.17 15.73 0.53
CA LEU A 31 3.12 17.21 0.46
C LEU A 31 3.62 17.73 -0.89
N PHE A 32 4.70 17.17 -1.45
CA PHE A 32 5.16 17.52 -2.81
C PHE A 32 4.13 17.17 -3.89
N VAL A 33 3.49 15.99 -3.81
CA VAL A 33 2.42 15.59 -4.73
C VAL A 33 1.20 16.50 -4.59
N TRP A 34 0.76 16.77 -3.36
CA TRP A 34 -0.35 17.67 -3.06
C TRP A 34 -0.10 19.09 -3.60
N PHE A 35 1.08 19.67 -3.34
CA PHE A 35 1.43 21.01 -3.84
C PHE A 35 1.48 21.05 -5.37
N SER A 36 1.99 20.00 -6.01
CA SER A 36 2.03 19.87 -7.48
C SER A 36 0.62 19.80 -8.08
N LEU A 37 -0.30 19.05 -7.45
CA LEU A 37 -1.71 18.97 -7.86
C LEU A 37 -2.43 20.31 -7.63
N CYS A 38 -2.22 20.97 -6.49
CA CYS A 38 -2.75 22.31 -6.22
C CYS A 38 -2.24 23.34 -7.24
N ARG A 39 -0.97 23.28 -7.65
CA ARG A 39 -0.43 24.13 -8.72
C ARG A 39 -1.10 23.84 -10.06
N ALA A 40 -1.19 22.58 -10.47
CA ALA A 40 -1.82 22.20 -11.75
C ALA A 40 -3.30 22.62 -11.82
N PHE A 41 -4.03 22.47 -10.70
CA PHE A 41 -5.41 22.91 -10.59
C PHE A 41 -5.54 24.44 -10.58
N TYR A 42 -4.65 25.16 -9.87
CA TYR A 42 -4.60 26.63 -9.89
C TYR A 42 -4.50 27.17 -11.32
N GLU A 43 -3.56 26.66 -12.13
CA GLU A 43 -3.40 27.08 -13.52
C GLU A 43 -4.67 26.76 -14.34
N SER A 44 -5.17 25.53 -14.24
CA SER A 44 -6.37 25.07 -14.96
C SER A 44 -7.65 25.83 -14.56
N TYR A 45 -7.73 26.34 -13.32
CA TYR A 45 -8.85 27.14 -12.86
C TYR A 45 -8.73 28.58 -13.34
N TRP A 46 -7.62 29.26 -13.06
CA TRP A 46 -7.48 30.69 -13.35
C TRP A 46 -7.27 30.97 -14.84
N THR A 47 -6.34 30.30 -15.52
CA THR A 47 -6.10 30.47 -16.96
C THR A 47 -7.06 29.64 -17.82
N GLY A 48 -7.36 28.41 -17.39
CA GLY A 48 -8.21 27.50 -18.18
C GLY A 48 -9.72 27.77 -18.07
N THR A 49 -10.20 28.32 -16.94
CA THR A 49 -11.64 28.49 -16.67
C THR A 49 -12.04 29.95 -16.50
N VAL A 50 -11.42 30.72 -15.60
CA VAL A 50 -11.81 32.11 -15.32
C VAL A 50 -11.53 33.03 -16.51
N GLN A 51 -10.32 32.97 -17.08
CA GLN A 51 -9.98 33.73 -18.28
C GLN A 51 -10.85 33.35 -19.49
N ARG A 52 -11.20 32.07 -19.65
CA ARG A 52 -12.11 31.57 -20.69
C ARG A 52 -13.51 32.20 -20.57
N VAL A 53 -14.07 32.28 -19.36
CA VAL A 53 -15.36 32.93 -19.11
C VAL A 53 -15.27 34.42 -19.40
N GLN A 54 -14.27 35.11 -18.86
CA GLN A 54 -14.04 36.54 -19.14
C GLN A 54 -13.89 36.85 -20.63
N THR A 55 -13.26 35.97 -21.43
CA THR A 55 -13.16 36.15 -22.90
C THR A 55 -14.51 36.01 -23.61
N VAL A 56 -15.40 35.12 -23.13
CA VAL A 56 -16.78 35.03 -23.67
C VAL A 56 -17.60 36.25 -23.25
N ASP A 57 -17.49 36.67 -21.99
CA ASP A 57 -18.15 37.86 -21.47
C ASP A 57 -17.72 39.09 -22.28
N PHE A 58 -16.41 39.33 -22.42
CA PHE A 58 -15.86 40.49 -23.14
C PHE A 58 -16.28 40.49 -24.61
N ASN A 59 -16.35 39.33 -25.27
CA ASN A 59 -16.88 39.25 -26.63
C ASN A 59 -18.35 39.70 -26.71
N LEU A 60 -19.19 39.25 -25.76
CA LEU A 60 -20.57 39.72 -25.67
C LEU A 60 -20.64 41.23 -25.41
N LEU A 61 -19.71 41.77 -24.60
CA LEU A 61 -19.64 43.20 -24.32
C LEU A 61 -19.23 44.02 -25.55
N HIS A 62 -18.17 43.67 -26.27
CA HIS A 62 -17.78 44.38 -27.52
C HIS A 62 -18.94 44.45 -28.54
N HIS A 63 -19.79 43.43 -28.58
CA HIS A 63 -20.95 43.37 -29.48
C HIS A 63 -22.22 44.09 -28.97
N THR A 64 -22.30 44.53 -27.71
CA THR A 64 -23.55 45.05 -27.11
C THR A 64 -23.39 46.35 -26.30
N LEU A 65 -22.29 46.49 -25.57
CA LEU A 65 -22.05 47.58 -24.63
C LEU A 65 -21.82 48.94 -25.32
N PRO A 66 -21.04 49.05 -26.43
CA PRO A 66 -20.79 50.33 -27.08
C PRO A 66 -22.05 51.02 -27.61
N SER A 67 -22.96 50.26 -28.24
CA SER A 67 -24.24 50.78 -28.72
C SER A 67 -25.16 51.18 -27.56
N SER A 68 -25.25 50.33 -26.53
CA SER A 68 -26.09 50.57 -25.35
C SER A 68 -25.65 51.79 -24.54
N LEU A 69 -24.35 51.97 -24.29
CA LEU A 69 -23.85 53.15 -23.59
C LEU A 69 -23.98 54.42 -24.41
N SER A 70 -23.76 54.34 -25.73
CA SER A 70 -23.96 55.51 -26.59
C SER A 70 -25.40 56.03 -26.51
N GLN A 71 -26.40 55.13 -26.53
CA GLN A 71 -27.81 55.48 -26.28
C GLN A 71 -28.03 56.12 -24.90
N LEU A 72 -27.43 55.58 -23.83
CA LEU A 72 -27.60 56.11 -22.47
C LEU A 72 -26.92 57.47 -22.26
N ILE A 73 -25.77 57.71 -22.89
CA ILE A 73 -25.08 59.01 -22.86
C ILE A 73 -25.88 60.05 -23.65
N ILE A 74 -26.35 59.72 -24.86
CA ILE A 74 -27.17 60.62 -25.70
C ILE A 74 -28.48 61.00 -25.00
N SER A 75 -29.04 60.10 -24.20
CA SER A 75 -30.28 60.35 -23.43
C SER A 75 -30.07 60.91 -22.02
N GLY A 76 -28.82 61.20 -21.61
CA GLY A 76 -28.51 61.78 -20.29
C GLY A 76 -28.91 60.88 -19.11
N ARG A 77 -28.75 59.56 -19.25
CA ARG A 77 -29.20 58.55 -18.28
C ARG A 77 -28.04 57.97 -17.48
N ASP A 78 -27.28 58.86 -16.83
CA ASP A 78 -26.17 58.54 -15.92
C ASP A 78 -26.59 57.52 -14.84
N ASP A 79 -27.85 57.63 -14.38
CA ASP A 79 -28.50 56.72 -13.44
C ASP A 79 -28.54 55.25 -13.92
N GLN A 80 -28.51 55.02 -15.24
CA GLN A 80 -28.46 53.70 -15.88
C GLN A 80 -27.03 53.34 -16.30
N ILE A 81 -26.20 54.31 -16.71
CA ILE A 81 -24.78 54.08 -17.04
C ILE A 81 -24.09 53.37 -15.87
N GLN A 82 -24.22 53.90 -14.65
CA GLN A 82 -23.58 53.30 -13.49
C GLN A 82 -24.15 51.89 -13.18
N LYS A 83 -25.47 51.68 -13.34
CA LYS A 83 -26.10 50.35 -13.17
C LYS A 83 -25.59 49.31 -14.18
N VAL A 84 -25.29 49.73 -15.40
CA VAL A 84 -24.67 48.88 -16.43
C VAL A 84 -23.23 48.55 -16.05
N LEU A 85 -22.42 49.53 -15.64
CA LEU A 85 -21.03 49.30 -15.22
C LEU A 85 -20.93 48.41 -13.97
N ASP A 86 -21.90 48.53 -13.04
CA ASP A 86 -22.01 47.70 -11.84
C ASP A 86 -22.78 46.38 -12.05
N SER A 87 -23.22 46.06 -13.26
CA SER A 87 -23.82 44.76 -13.58
C SER A 87 -22.80 43.60 -13.54
N THR A 88 -21.50 43.92 -13.62
CA THR A 88 -20.37 42.97 -13.54
C THR A 88 -20.08 42.48 -12.12
N TYR A 89 -20.71 43.12 -11.11
CA TYR A 89 -20.43 42.95 -9.68
C TYR A 89 -18.95 43.10 -9.29
N GLY A 90 -18.13 43.74 -10.14
CA GLY A 90 -16.70 43.92 -9.93
C GLY A 90 -15.82 42.74 -10.33
N LEU A 91 -16.37 41.69 -10.96
CA LEU A 91 -15.61 40.51 -11.42
C LEU A 91 -14.48 40.89 -12.40
N PHE A 92 -14.76 41.92 -13.19
CA PHE A 92 -13.84 42.70 -14.02
C PHE A 92 -14.30 44.16 -13.98
N GLY A 93 -13.40 45.08 -14.30
CA GLY A 93 -13.70 46.51 -14.33
C GLY A 93 -14.19 46.96 -15.69
N LEU A 94 -15.15 47.88 -15.71
CA LEU A 94 -15.49 48.68 -16.87
C LEU A 94 -15.23 50.14 -16.54
N VAL A 95 -14.58 50.87 -17.44
CA VAL A 95 -14.21 52.29 -17.25
C VAL A 95 -14.56 53.07 -18.51
N ILE A 96 -15.31 54.15 -18.36
CA ILE A 96 -15.64 55.09 -19.44
C ILE A 96 -14.77 56.34 -19.27
N THR A 97 -14.08 56.74 -20.34
CA THR A 97 -13.35 58.02 -20.41
C THR A 97 -13.98 58.98 -21.40
N ASP A 98 -13.55 60.24 -21.33
CA ASP A 98 -13.80 61.24 -22.37
C ASP A 98 -13.21 60.84 -23.75
N PRO A 99 -13.57 61.55 -24.85
CA PRO A 99 -13.10 61.23 -26.21
C PRO A 99 -11.57 61.18 -26.39
N THR A 100 -10.81 61.95 -25.60
CA THR A 100 -9.34 61.98 -25.64
C THR A 100 -8.70 60.83 -24.84
N GLY A 101 -9.42 60.27 -23.86
CA GLY A 101 -8.88 59.27 -22.93
C GLY A 101 -8.06 59.85 -21.79
N SER A 102 -8.20 61.15 -21.49
CA SER A 102 -7.42 61.86 -20.47
C SER A 102 -8.08 61.86 -19.10
N SER A 103 -9.40 61.69 -19.05
CA SER A 103 -10.23 61.78 -17.84
C SER A 103 -11.25 60.66 -17.78
N ILE A 104 -11.41 60.07 -16.59
CA ILE A 104 -12.42 59.04 -16.32
C ILE A 104 -13.73 59.72 -15.99
N LEU A 105 -14.80 59.33 -16.69
CA LEU A 105 -16.16 59.83 -16.48
C LEU A 105 -16.94 58.90 -15.55
N TYR A 106 -16.82 57.59 -15.76
CA TYR A 106 -17.53 56.56 -15.00
C TYR A 106 -16.68 55.31 -14.85
N GLN A 107 -16.91 54.54 -13.79
CA GLN A 107 -16.24 53.26 -13.53
C GLN A 107 -17.16 52.32 -12.74
N THR A 108 -16.99 51.01 -12.88
CA THR A 108 -17.57 50.04 -11.92
C THR A 108 -17.16 50.41 -10.49
N GLU A 109 -18.09 50.48 -9.54
CA GLU A 109 -17.80 50.77 -8.12
C GLU A 109 -17.73 49.49 -7.26
N LYS A 110 -18.44 48.43 -7.68
CA LYS A 110 -18.47 47.17 -6.94
C LYS A 110 -17.12 46.44 -6.93
N VAL A 111 -16.79 45.85 -5.78
CA VAL A 111 -15.55 45.08 -5.55
C VAL A 111 -15.86 43.58 -5.44
N TYR A 112 -15.48 42.77 -6.43
CA TYR A 112 -15.61 41.31 -6.31
C TYR A 112 -14.47 40.72 -5.46
N ARG A 113 -14.69 40.64 -4.14
CA ARG A 113 -13.77 40.07 -3.11
C ARG A 113 -12.43 40.80 -2.91
N ARG A 114 -11.89 41.47 -3.93
CA ARG A 114 -10.58 42.12 -3.93
C ARG A 114 -10.49 43.21 -5.00
N LYS A 115 -9.62 44.20 -4.78
CA LYS A 115 -9.35 45.30 -5.72
C LYS A 115 -8.31 44.88 -6.79
N SER A 116 -8.61 43.83 -7.56
CA SER A 116 -7.73 43.18 -8.55
C SER A 116 -7.39 44.01 -9.79
N TRP A 117 -8.27 44.95 -10.15
CA TRP A 117 -8.12 45.82 -11.32
C TRP A 117 -8.17 47.32 -10.98
N HIS A 118 -8.73 47.69 -9.82
CA HIS A 118 -8.88 49.10 -9.42
C HIS A 118 -7.55 49.86 -9.33
N THR A 119 -6.44 49.17 -9.05
CA THR A 119 -5.10 49.75 -8.94
C THR A 119 -4.51 50.19 -10.30
N ARG A 120 -5.19 49.92 -11.41
CA ARG A 120 -4.78 50.30 -12.77
C ARG A 120 -5.76 51.27 -13.45
N VAL A 121 -6.70 51.83 -12.69
CA VAL A 121 -7.72 52.76 -13.18
C VAL A 121 -7.14 54.19 -13.23
N ASN A 122 -6.07 54.34 -14.03
CA ASN A 122 -5.39 55.61 -14.30
C ASN A 122 -5.41 55.85 -15.82
N PRO A 123 -5.68 57.06 -16.33
CA PRO A 123 -5.70 57.35 -17.77
C PRO A 123 -4.45 56.88 -18.54
N GLU A 124 -3.26 57.00 -17.94
CA GLU A 124 -2.02 56.49 -18.56
C GLU A 124 -1.97 54.96 -18.68
N ASP A 125 -2.48 54.23 -17.69
CA ASP A 125 -2.40 52.77 -17.62
C ASP A 125 -3.52 52.11 -18.46
N LEU A 126 -4.69 52.74 -18.57
CA LEU A 126 -5.77 52.32 -19.46
C LEU A 126 -5.30 52.19 -20.92
N ASN A 127 -4.41 53.09 -21.37
CA ASN A 127 -3.83 53.05 -22.72
C ASN A 127 -2.67 52.03 -22.87
N ARG A 128 -2.27 51.34 -21.79
CA ARG A 128 -1.24 50.29 -21.76
C ARG A 128 -1.81 48.88 -21.57
N GLU A 129 -3.12 48.76 -21.32
CA GLU A 129 -3.78 47.46 -21.14
C GLU A 129 -3.77 46.62 -22.42
N ALA A 130 -3.77 45.30 -22.25
CA ALA A 130 -3.70 44.35 -23.37
C ALA A 130 -5.05 44.17 -24.11
N GLU A 131 -6.13 44.69 -23.52
CA GLU A 131 -7.49 44.65 -24.04
C GLU A 131 -7.82 46.03 -24.66
N PRO A 132 -8.23 46.11 -25.94
CA PRO A 132 -8.50 47.40 -26.57
C PRO A 132 -9.80 48.02 -26.06
N PHE A 133 -9.90 49.33 -26.20
CA PHE A 133 -11.12 50.08 -25.91
C PHE A 133 -12.06 50.13 -27.11
N ASP A 134 -13.37 50.07 -26.86
CA ASP A 134 -14.38 50.47 -27.84
C ASP A 134 -14.62 51.98 -27.80
N VAL A 135 -15.02 52.54 -28.94
CA VAL A 135 -15.35 53.96 -29.09
C VAL A 135 -16.86 54.14 -29.00
N LEU A 136 -17.31 55.04 -28.13
CA LEU A 136 -18.72 55.41 -27.98
C LEU A 136 -19.02 56.57 -28.94
N THR A 137 -20.09 56.48 -29.74
CA THR A 137 -20.36 57.45 -30.83
C THR A 137 -21.80 57.94 -30.87
N ASN A 138 -22.01 59.11 -31.48
CA ASN A 138 -23.32 59.61 -31.90
C ASN A 138 -23.32 59.80 -33.43
N PRO A 139 -24.06 58.99 -34.21
CA PRO A 139 -25.00 57.95 -33.76
C PRO A 139 -24.31 56.73 -33.11
N PRO A 140 -25.04 55.94 -32.29
CA PRO A 140 -24.52 54.71 -31.68
C PRO A 140 -23.96 53.72 -32.72
N PRO A 141 -22.87 53.00 -32.42
CA PRO A 141 -22.32 52.01 -33.32
C PRO A 141 -23.29 50.85 -33.55
N LEU A 142 -23.39 50.41 -34.81
CA LEU A 142 -24.21 49.26 -35.23
C LEU A 142 -23.39 47.97 -35.39
N GLU A 143 -22.07 48.09 -35.57
CA GLU A 143 -21.14 46.98 -35.79
C GLU A 143 -20.07 46.97 -34.67
N PRO A 144 -19.66 45.79 -34.16
CA PRO A 144 -18.60 45.66 -33.17
C PRO A 144 -17.24 46.07 -33.75
N ALA A 145 -16.43 46.80 -32.97
CA ALA A 145 -15.07 47.13 -33.40
C ALA A 145 -14.08 45.96 -33.25
N TYR A 146 -14.35 45.05 -32.31
CA TYR A 146 -13.48 43.92 -31.95
C TYR A 146 -14.28 42.62 -31.73
N GLU A 147 -13.70 41.49 -32.13
CA GLU A 147 -14.27 40.14 -31.91
C GLU A 147 -13.19 39.13 -31.48
N TYR A 148 -13.55 38.24 -30.56
CA TYR A 148 -12.82 37.04 -30.18
C TYR A 148 -13.25 35.84 -31.02
N LYS A 149 -12.33 35.30 -31.83
CA LYS A 149 -12.49 34.07 -32.65
C LYS A 149 -12.97 32.81 -31.91
N GLY A 150 -13.04 32.84 -30.59
CA GLY A 150 -13.54 31.76 -29.76
C GLY A 150 -13.16 31.90 -28.30
N PRO A 151 -13.72 31.07 -27.40
CA PRO A 151 -13.61 31.23 -25.95
C PRO A 151 -12.19 31.04 -25.38
N ARG A 152 -11.24 30.54 -26.18
CA ARG A 152 -9.82 30.34 -25.80
C ARG A 152 -8.86 31.25 -26.54
N ALA A 153 -9.34 32.24 -27.30
CA ALA A 153 -8.46 33.19 -27.96
C ALA A 153 -7.83 34.14 -26.92
N GLU A 154 -6.50 34.25 -26.94
CA GLU A 154 -5.71 35.10 -26.03
C GLU A 154 -5.74 36.58 -26.40
N LYS A 155 -6.12 36.89 -27.65
CA LYS A 155 -6.17 38.23 -28.22
C LYS A 155 -7.43 38.41 -29.04
N VAL A 156 -8.05 39.57 -28.89
CA VAL A 156 -9.17 40.01 -29.73
C VAL A 156 -8.66 40.45 -31.12
N ILE A 157 -9.56 40.52 -32.09
CA ILE A 157 -9.27 40.91 -33.48
C ILE A 157 -10.08 42.14 -33.83
N ALA A 158 -9.42 43.17 -34.36
CA ALA A 158 -10.09 44.36 -34.88
C ALA A 158 -10.84 44.02 -36.18
N LEU A 159 -12.14 44.29 -36.20
CA LEU A 159 -13.00 44.21 -37.39
C LEU A 159 -12.93 45.49 -38.24
N ASN A 160 -12.39 46.57 -37.67
CA ASN A 160 -12.16 47.88 -38.30
C ASN A 160 -13.42 48.56 -38.92
N PRO A 161 -14.61 48.54 -38.28
CA PRO A 161 -15.67 49.46 -38.67
C PRO A 161 -15.17 50.91 -38.49
N LYS A 162 -15.46 51.77 -39.46
CA LYS A 162 -15.11 53.19 -39.35
C LYS A 162 -16.06 53.85 -38.34
N PRO A 163 -15.57 54.52 -37.28
CA PRO A 163 -16.44 55.20 -36.33
C PRO A 163 -17.26 56.27 -37.06
N GLN A 164 -18.58 56.23 -36.88
CA GLN A 164 -19.51 57.13 -37.57
C GLN A 164 -19.97 58.25 -36.63
N GLY A 165 -19.85 59.49 -37.08
CA GLY A 165 -20.29 60.67 -36.32
C GLY A 165 -19.34 61.09 -35.20
N GLN A 166 -19.89 61.68 -34.14
CA GLN A 166 -19.13 62.29 -33.05
C GLN A 166 -18.72 61.24 -32.00
N VAL A 167 -17.45 61.23 -31.59
CA VAL A 167 -17.00 60.44 -30.44
C VAL A 167 -17.50 61.07 -29.14
N LEU A 168 -18.19 60.28 -28.33
CA LEU A 168 -18.70 60.64 -26.99
C LEU A 168 -17.72 60.26 -25.88
N GLY A 169 -16.95 59.19 -26.08
CA GLY A 169 -16.03 58.65 -25.09
C GLY A 169 -15.42 57.33 -25.55
N ARG A 170 -14.71 56.66 -24.63
CA ARG A 170 -14.14 55.31 -24.85
C ARG A 170 -14.47 54.42 -23.66
N ILE A 171 -14.71 53.14 -23.89
CA ILE A 171 -14.88 52.13 -22.82
C ILE A 171 -13.71 51.14 -22.82
N TYR A 172 -13.08 50.99 -21.65
CA TYR A 172 -11.99 50.05 -21.40
C TYR A 172 -12.47 48.87 -20.56
N TYR A 173 -11.91 47.68 -20.84
CA TYR A 173 -12.31 46.40 -20.28
C TYR A 173 -11.17 45.80 -19.44
N LEU A 174 -11.28 45.88 -18.09
CA LEU A 174 -10.17 45.57 -17.18
C LEU A 174 -10.31 44.18 -16.55
N ARG A 175 -9.51 43.22 -17.04
CA ARG A 175 -9.47 41.86 -16.48
C ARG A 175 -8.94 41.84 -15.04
N SER A 176 -9.59 41.04 -14.20
CA SER A 176 -9.07 40.70 -12.87
C SER A 176 -7.88 39.75 -12.99
N PHE A 177 -6.68 40.19 -12.58
CA PHE A 177 -5.54 39.27 -12.44
C PHE A 177 -5.85 38.15 -11.43
N PRO A 178 -5.36 36.92 -11.64
CA PRO A 178 -5.45 35.86 -10.64
C PRO A 178 -4.68 36.24 -9.35
N PRO A 179 -4.98 35.64 -8.19
CA PRO A 179 -4.13 35.75 -7.00
C PRO A 179 -2.81 35.01 -7.27
N THR A 180 -1.73 35.22 -6.50
CA THR A 180 -0.63 34.25 -6.56
C THR A 180 -1.11 32.91 -6.01
N LEU A 181 -0.47 31.80 -6.42
CA LEU A 181 -0.75 30.47 -5.87
C LEU A 181 -0.64 30.46 -4.33
N ILE A 182 0.30 31.23 -3.77
CA ILE A 182 0.52 31.32 -2.32
C ILE A 182 -0.64 32.08 -1.66
N ASP A 183 -1.15 33.16 -2.26
CA ASP A 183 -2.28 33.93 -1.72
C ASP A 183 -3.60 33.13 -1.76
N ASP A 184 -3.89 32.43 -2.87
CA ASP A 184 -5.12 31.63 -3.03
C ASP A 184 -5.11 30.43 -2.06
N LEU A 185 -3.94 29.79 -1.87
CA LEU A 185 -3.74 28.68 -0.94
C LEU A 185 -3.72 29.13 0.52
N SER A 186 -3.13 30.29 0.82
CA SER A 186 -3.20 30.92 2.14
C SER A 186 -4.63 31.32 2.49
N ASN A 187 -5.38 31.92 1.54
CA ASN A 187 -6.78 32.26 1.74
C ASN A 187 -7.64 31.00 1.99
N PHE A 188 -7.39 29.92 1.25
CA PHE A 188 -8.02 28.62 1.48
C PHE A 188 -7.74 28.09 2.90
N ALA A 189 -6.49 28.17 3.39
CA ALA A 189 -6.12 27.73 4.73
C ALA A 189 -6.72 28.61 5.85
N THR A 190 -6.81 29.93 5.66
CA THR A 190 -7.24 30.87 6.72
C THR A 190 -8.74 31.11 6.80
N THR A 191 -9.48 31.02 5.68
CA THR A 191 -10.93 31.32 5.66
C THR A 191 -11.82 30.09 5.91
N GLY A 192 -11.23 28.90 5.97
CA GLY A 192 -11.92 27.65 6.32
C GLY A 192 -12.95 27.16 5.29
N PHE A 193 -13.67 26.11 5.68
CA PHE A 193 -14.50 25.31 4.76
C PHE A 193 -15.87 25.93 4.42
N TRP A 194 -16.26 27.05 5.03
CA TRP A 194 -17.61 27.61 4.87
C TRP A 194 -17.77 28.43 3.58
N GLU A 195 -16.74 29.15 3.15
CA GLU A 195 -16.76 29.90 1.88
C GLU A 195 -16.29 29.06 0.67
N LEU A 196 -17.01 27.99 0.31
CA LEU A 196 -16.63 27.11 -0.80
C LEU A 196 -16.82 27.78 -2.19
N SER A 197 -15.87 28.63 -2.59
CA SER A 197 -15.72 29.13 -3.98
C SER A 197 -15.01 28.13 -4.90
N GLY A 198 -15.03 28.39 -6.21
CA GLY A 198 -14.51 27.46 -7.24
C GLY A 198 -13.10 26.96 -6.99
N SER A 199 -12.13 27.85 -6.70
CA SER A 199 -10.75 27.45 -6.36
C SER A 199 -10.71 26.59 -5.09
N LYS A 200 -11.27 27.10 -3.98
CA LYS A 200 -11.36 26.43 -2.66
C LYS A 200 -12.01 25.03 -2.72
N ARG A 201 -13.02 24.81 -3.56
CA ARG A 201 -13.63 23.48 -3.78
C ARG A 201 -12.64 22.48 -4.38
N GLY A 202 -11.85 22.89 -5.36
CA GLY A 202 -10.81 22.06 -5.97
C GLY A 202 -9.68 21.74 -4.99
N TYR A 203 -9.18 22.75 -4.27
CA TYR A 203 -8.16 22.53 -3.23
C TYR A 203 -8.66 21.60 -2.11
N LEU A 204 -9.92 21.72 -1.68
CA LEU A 204 -10.52 20.79 -0.72
C LEU A 204 -10.54 19.36 -1.24
N PHE A 205 -11.03 19.15 -2.47
CA PHE A 205 -11.08 17.83 -3.10
C PHE A 205 -9.67 17.20 -3.21
N ILE A 206 -8.69 17.96 -3.73
CA ILE A 206 -7.30 17.52 -3.84
C ILE A 206 -6.72 17.17 -2.46
N THR A 207 -6.97 17.99 -1.45
CA THR A 207 -6.48 17.77 -0.08
C THR A 207 -7.07 16.49 0.52
N LEU A 208 -8.39 16.29 0.42
CA LEU A 208 -9.06 15.08 0.90
C LEU A 208 -8.58 13.83 0.15
N SER A 209 -8.42 13.90 -1.17
CA SER A 209 -7.89 12.79 -1.98
C SER A 209 -6.44 12.44 -1.60
N CYS A 210 -5.59 13.43 -1.38
CA CYS A 210 -4.20 13.20 -0.96
C CYS A 210 -4.12 12.58 0.45
N ILE A 211 -4.92 13.08 1.40
CA ILE A 211 -5.01 12.52 2.76
C ILE A 211 -5.50 11.07 2.70
N PHE A 212 -6.59 10.80 1.99
CA PHE A 212 -7.14 9.45 1.81
C PHE A 212 -6.10 8.49 1.20
N PHE A 213 -5.42 8.91 0.13
CA PHE A 213 -4.37 8.11 -0.51
C PHE A 213 -3.19 7.83 0.43
N CYS A 214 -2.75 8.81 1.23
CA CYS A 214 -1.71 8.62 2.24
C CYS A 214 -2.15 7.65 3.34
N LEU A 215 -3.40 7.69 3.78
CA LEU A 215 -3.96 6.74 4.76
C LEU A 215 -4.03 5.32 4.20
N VAL A 216 -4.43 5.15 2.93
CA VAL A 216 -4.43 3.84 2.24
C VAL A 216 -3.01 3.29 2.12
N LEU A 217 -2.02 4.10 1.72
CA LEU A 217 -0.62 3.67 1.67
C LEU A 217 -0.08 3.28 3.05
N MET A 218 -0.35 4.08 4.09
CA MET A 218 0.02 3.75 5.48
C MET A 218 -0.61 2.42 5.94
N LEU A 219 -1.88 2.20 5.63
CA LEU A 219 -2.57 0.95 5.95
C LEU A 219 -1.95 -0.25 5.20
N MET A 220 -1.65 -0.12 3.90
CA MET A 220 -1.01 -1.17 3.13
C MET A 220 0.40 -1.50 3.65
N ILE A 221 1.21 -0.49 4.01
CA ILE A 221 2.54 -0.68 4.60
C ILE A 221 2.44 -1.37 5.97
N TRP A 222 1.46 -0.99 6.80
CA TRP A 222 1.21 -1.62 8.10
C TRP A 222 0.77 -3.08 7.97
N LEU A 223 -0.16 -3.38 7.05
CA LEU A 223 -0.61 -4.75 6.77
C LEU A 223 0.53 -5.61 6.22
N ARG A 224 1.33 -5.10 5.27
CA ARG A 224 2.56 -5.75 4.77
C ARG A 224 3.50 -6.10 5.92
N LYS A 225 3.81 -5.13 6.77
CA LYS A 225 4.73 -5.32 7.90
C LYS A 225 4.21 -6.36 8.90
N ARG A 226 2.92 -6.31 9.26
CA ARG A 226 2.30 -7.31 10.15
C ARG A 226 2.32 -8.72 9.55
N GLY A 227 2.09 -8.85 8.23
CA GLY A 227 2.18 -10.13 7.54
C GLY A 227 3.60 -10.73 7.50
N ILE A 228 4.63 -9.89 7.42
CA ILE A 228 6.04 -10.33 7.51
C ILE A 228 6.39 -10.73 8.96
N GLU A 229 5.95 -9.95 9.95
CA GLU A 229 6.17 -10.22 11.38
C GLU A 229 5.50 -11.53 11.85
N MET A 230 4.35 -11.92 11.26
CA MET A 230 3.74 -13.24 11.49
C MET A 230 4.55 -14.38 10.85
N LYS A 231 4.95 -14.24 9.58
CA LYS A 231 5.76 -15.25 8.88
C LYS A 231 7.12 -15.49 9.51
N GLN A 232 7.73 -14.46 10.13
CA GLN A 232 8.97 -14.64 10.89
C GLN A 232 8.75 -15.55 12.12
N LYS A 233 7.63 -15.40 12.83
CA LYS A 233 7.26 -16.31 13.93
C LYS A 233 6.97 -17.72 13.45
N GLU A 234 6.21 -17.88 12.36
CA GLU A 234 5.93 -19.19 11.75
C GLU A 234 7.24 -19.93 11.42
N LEU A 235 8.19 -19.25 10.78
CA LEU A 235 9.51 -19.81 10.47
C LEU A 235 10.32 -20.16 11.73
N GLU A 236 10.30 -19.31 12.75
CA GLU A 236 10.93 -19.62 14.05
C GLU A 236 10.33 -20.86 14.71
N HIS A 237 9.01 -21.05 14.66
CA HIS A 237 8.35 -22.23 15.21
C HIS A 237 8.73 -23.50 14.44
N ILE A 238 8.67 -23.47 13.11
CA ILE A 238 9.08 -24.59 12.24
C ILE A 238 10.55 -24.95 12.46
N GLN A 239 11.44 -23.95 12.63
CA GLN A 239 12.86 -24.20 12.84
C GLN A 239 13.15 -24.81 14.23
N LYS A 240 12.39 -24.43 15.27
CA LYS A 240 12.44 -25.08 16.60
C LYS A 240 11.95 -26.53 16.54
N GLU A 241 10.86 -26.79 15.80
CA GLU A 241 10.31 -28.15 15.58
C GLU A 241 11.30 -29.06 14.83
N LEU A 242 11.98 -28.53 13.81
CA LEU A 242 13.02 -29.25 13.07
C LEU A 242 14.23 -29.60 13.94
N ASP A 243 14.71 -28.68 14.78
CA ASP A 243 15.81 -28.93 15.73
C ASP A 243 15.42 -30.02 16.75
N ILE A 244 14.21 -29.96 17.32
CA ILE A 244 13.68 -31.02 18.20
C ILE A 244 13.66 -32.38 17.50
N ARG A 245 13.15 -32.45 16.26
CA ARG A 245 13.17 -33.70 15.46
C ARG A 245 14.59 -34.19 15.16
N GLN A 246 15.51 -33.29 14.84
CA GLN A 246 16.91 -33.64 14.55
C GLN A 246 17.62 -34.18 15.80
N ARG A 247 17.37 -33.61 16.98
CA ARG A 247 17.87 -34.12 18.28
C ARG A 247 17.29 -35.51 18.60
N ALA A 248 16.00 -35.73 18.36
CA ALA A 248 15.36 -37.03 18.56
C ALA A 248 15.94 -38.12 17.63
N LEU A 249 16.15 -37.80 16.35
CA LEU A 249 16.82 -38.70 15.40
C LEU A 249 18.27 -38.98 15.79
N ALA A 250 19.01 -37.96 16.28
CA ALA A 250 20.36 -38.14 16.79
C ALA A 250 20.39 -39.10 18.00
N HIS A 251 19.47 -38.94 18.97
CA HIS A 251 19.32 -39.83 20.12
C HIS A 251 19.08 -41.29 19.69
N LEU A 252 18.07 -41.52 18.85
CA LEU A 252 17.73 -42.85 18.33
C LEU A 252 18.90 -43.47 17.55
N SER A 253 19.68 -42.68 16.80
CA SER A 253 20.87 -43.17 16.11
C SER A 253 21.98 -43.61 17.07
N GLY A 254 22.12 -42.92 18.20
CA GLY A 254 23.03 -43.28 19.30
C GLY A 254 22.60 -44.56 20.01
N GLU A 255 21.31 -44.71 20.33
CA GLU A 255 20.75 -45.94 20.90
C GLU A 255 20.92 -47.13 19.96
N LEU A 256 20.71 -46.94 18.66
CA LEU A 256 20.92 -47.98 17.65
C LEU A 256 22.41 -48.38 17.56
N ALA A 257 23.34 -47.44 17.77
CA ALA A 257 24.77 -47.72 17.84
C ALA A 257 25.17 -48.47 19.14
N THR A 258 24.61 -48.13 20.30
CA THR A 258 24.85 -48.86 21.56
C THR A 258 24.23 -50.26 21.53
N GLN A 259 23.06 -50.44 20.91
CA GLN A 259 22.48 -51.76 20.67
C GLN A 259 23.32 -52.61 19.70
N LYS A 260 23.82 -52.03 18.59
CA LYS A 260 24.72 -52.74 17.66
C LYS A 260 26.02 -53.18 18.31
N THR A 261 26.67 -52.31 19.09
CA THR A 261 27.92 -52.65 19.80
C THR A 261 27.67 -53.70 20.90
N ARG A 262 26.56 -53.60 21.64
CA ARG A 262 26.13 -54.64 22.60
C ARG A 262 25.87 -56.00 21.93
N LYS A 263 25.22 -56.02 20.77
CA LYS A 263 25.00 -57.25 19.97
C LYS A 263 26.33 -57.87 19.53
N ALA A 264 27.23 -57.07 18.95
CA ALA A 264 28.55 -57.54 18.50
C ALA A 264 29.45 -58.02 19.67
N TRP A 265 29.26 -57.50 20.89
CA TRP A 265 29.92 -58.02 22.08
C TRP A 265 29.34 -59.38 22.52
N LEU A 266 28.01 -59.52 22.54
CA LEU A 266 27.34 -60.79 22.84
C LEU A 266 27.68 -61.89 21.84
N GLU A 267 27.78 -61.56 20.54
CA GLU A 267 28.20 -62.49 19.49
C GLU A 267 29.64 -62.98 19.72
N LYS A 268 30.55 -62.10 20.14
CA LYS A 268 31.94 -62.48 20.48
C LYS A 268 32.04 -63.35 21.73
N GLU A 269 31.23 -63.12 22.77
CA GLU A 269 31.23 -63.99 23.95
C GLU A 269 30.53 -65.33 23.68
N ALA A 270 29.52 -65.35 22.80
CA ALA A 270 28.93 -66.58 22.27
C ALA A 270 29.96 -67.41 21.48
N GLU A 271 30.76 -66.80 20.62
CA GLU A 271 31.88 -67.47 19.95
C GLU A 271 32.93 -68.01 20.92
N GLN A 272 33.30 -67.24 21.96
CA GLN A 272 34.28 -67.67 22.94
C GLN A 272 33.76 -68.85 23.78
N SER A 273 32.54 -68.76 24.29
CA SER A 273 31.90 -69.85 25.04
C SER A 273 31.71 -71.11 24.19
N TYR A 274 31.34 -70.97 22.91
CA TYR A 274 31.32 -72.09 21.96
C TYR A 274 32.70 -72.73 21.77
N LYS A 275 33.76 -71.92 21.60
CA LYS A 275 35.15 -72.42 21.51
C LYS A 275 35.59 -73.16 22.79
N ARG A 276 35.25 -72.62 23.97
CA ARG A 276 35.49 -73.30 25.27
C ARG A 276 34.74 -74.64 25.35
N ALA A 277 33.47 -74.68 24.95
CA ALA A 277 32.65 -75.90 24.93
C ALA A 277 33.16 -76.96 23.93
N LEU A 278 33.68 -76.54 22.79
CA LEU A 278 34.25 -77.44 21.77
C LEU A 278 35.57 -78.06 22.23
N VAL A 279 36.43 -77.29 22.92
CA VAL A 279 37.64 -77.83 23.58
C VAL A 279 37.27 -78.80 24.71
N LEU A 280 36.26 -78.48 25.52
CA LEU A 280 35.72 -79.40 26.53
C LEU A 280 35.22 -80.71 25.90
N LYS A 281 34.45 -80.65 24.80
CA LYS A 281 34.00 -81.83 24.05
C LYS A 281 35.17 -82.70 23.58
N GLN A 282 36.20 -82.10 22.98
CA GLN A 282 37.42 -82.83 22.57
C GLN A 282 38.17 -83.44 23.76
N SER A 283 38.18 -82.80 24.93
CA SER A 283 38.78 -83.37 26.14
C SER A 283 37.98 -84.56 26.69
N LEU A 284 36.65 -84.51 26.62
CA LEU A 284 35.76 -85.62 27.00
C LEU A 284 35.85 -86.79 26.02
N GLU A 285 36.01 -86.52 24.72
CA GLU A 285 36.24 -87.56 23.70
C GLU A 285 37.57 -88.30 23.95
N ARG A 286 38.65 -87.56 24.21
CA ARG A 286 39.94 -88.15 24.62
C ARG A 286 39.85 -88.96 25.92
N LEU A 287 39.11 -88.47 26.92
CA LEU A 287 38.87 -89.20 28.16
C LEU A 287 38.08 -90.49 27.92
N ARG A 288 37.01 -90.43 27.11
CA ARG A 288 36.21 -91.60 26.72
C ARG A 288 37.06 -92.66 26.02
N ASP A 289 37.89 -92.25 25.07
CA ASP A 289 38.72 -93.17 24.30
C ASP A 289 39.86 -93.75 25.15
N SER A 290 40.38 -92.98 26.12
CA SER A 290 41.31 -93.52 27.13
C SER A 290 40.65 -94.54 28.07
N LEU A 291 39.38 -94.35 28.45
CA LEU A 291 38.61 -95.32 29.24
C LEU A 291 38.26 -96.58 28.44
N ALA A 292 37.97 -96.44 27.15
CA ALA A 292 37.74 -97.57 26.24
C ALA A 292 39.00 -98.44 26.07
N LEU A 293 40.20 -97.85 26.16
CA LEU A 293 41.48 -98.57 26.18
C LEU A 293 41.79 -99.27 27.52
N VAL A 294 41.13 -98.89 28.63
CA VAL A 294 41.34 -99.48 29.95
C VAL A 294 40.35 -100.63 30.23
N ASN A 295 39.07 -100.49 29.85
CA ASN A 295 38.02 -101.48 30.15
C ASN A 295 37.92 -102.61 29.12
N GLY A 296 39.05 -103.18 28.72
CA GLY A 296 39.13 -104.30 27.78
C GLY A 296 39.45 -105.64 28.43
N VAL A 297 38.55 -106.23 29.24
CA VAL A 297 38.47 -107.70 29.51
C VAL A 297 37.26 -108.08 30.41
N GLN A 298 36.67 -109.26 30.16
CA GLN A 298 35.78 -110.08 31.02
C GLN A 298 34.36 -109.60 31.44
N GLN A 299 33.44 -109.78 30.48
CA GLN A 299 32.14 -110.47 30.61
C GLN A 299 32.29 -111.96 31.08
N PRO A 300 31.22 -112.80 31.26
CA PRO A 300 29.76 -112.56 31.47
C PRO A 300 28.98 -113.55 32.42
N VAL A 301 27.68 -113.24 32.72
CA VAL A 301 26.52 -114.12 33.14
C VAL A 301 26.64 -115.07 34.36
N PRO A 302 25.55 -115.69 34.91
CA PRO A 302 24.08 -115.56 34.68
C PRO A 302 23.37 -114.89 35.91
N VAL A 303 22.12 -115.11 36.39
CA VAL A 303 21.00 -116.10 36.21
C VAL A 303 19.61 -115.47 36.51
N SER A 304 18.52 -116.26 36.39
CA SER A 304 17.09 -115.96 36.62
C SER A 304 16.62 -116.26 38.07
N ALA A 305 15.37 -116.07 38.55
CA ALA A 305 14.06 -115.73 37.94
C ALA A 305 13.01 -115.19 38.96
N ALA A 306 11.90 -114.66 38.42
CA ALA A 306 10.52 -114.61 38.98
C ALA A 306 10.17 -113.69 40.19
N GLY A 307 8.90 -113.23 40.24
CA GLY A 307 8.32 -112.34 41.26
C GLY A 307 8.08 -110.91 40.76
N ALA A 308 7.17 -110.62 39.82
CA ALA A 308 5.70 -110.76 39.91
C ALA A 308 5.07 -109.91 41.05
N GLY A 309 4.75 -108.66 40.75
CA GLY A 309 4.06 -107.72 41.66
C GLY A 309 3.77 -106.39 40.96
N ALA A 310 2.54 -106.22 40.47
CA ALA A 310 2.14 -105.04 39.71
C ALA A 310 1.00 -104.29 40.40
N ILE A 311 1.16 -102.98 40.57
CA ILE A 311 0.12 -101.95 40.77
C ILE A 311 0.72 -100.61 40.30
N THR A 312 0.32 -100.25 39.07
CA THR A 312 -0.22 -98.93 38.66
C THR A 312 -0.22 -97.79 39.71
N GLY A 313 0.21 -96.56 39.41
CA GLY A 313 0.65 -96.02 38.11
C GLY A 313 1.14 -94.56 38.21
N GLU A 314 0.77 -93.73 37.22
CA GLU A 314 1.12 -92.30 37.05
C GLU A 314 2.53 -91.96 36.50
N THR A 315 2.62 -92.09 35.17
CA THR A 315 3.22 -91.18 34.20
C THR A 315 4.18 -90.08 34.68
N PHE A 316 5.43 -90.15 34.20
CA PHE A 316 6.31 -89.00 33.99
C PHE A 316 6.09 -88.49 32.55
N ASP A 317 5.88 -87.18 32.33
CA ASP A 317 6.12 -86.51 31.05
C ASP A 317 6.22 -84.96 31.22
N PRO A 318 6.90 -84.20 30.34
CA PRO A 318 7.60 -83.00 30.78
C PRO A 318 7.04 -81.67 30.24
N GLN A 319 6.36 -80.89 31.08
CA GLN A 319 5.90 -79.53 30.74
C GLN A 319 6.70 -78.41 31.42
N TYR A 320 7.98 -78.31 31.10
CA TYR A 320 8.75 -77.05 31.24
C TYR A 320 9.03 -76.39 29.88
N ALA A 321 7.96 -76.22 29.10
CA ALA A 321 7.99 -75.42 27.88
C ALA A 321 8.13 -73.93 28.23
N MET A 322 9.36 -73.42 28.23
CA MET A 322 9.67 -72.01 28.51
C MET A 322 9.07 -71.09 27.44
N LYS A 323 7.82 -70.68 27.65
CA LYS A 323 7.02 -69.90 26.69
C LYS A 323 7.51 -68.45 26.59
N VAL A 324 8.55 -68.24 25.79
CA VAL A 324 9.05 -66.92 25.39
C VAL A 324 7.90 -66.11 24.81
N ARG A 325 7.53 -65.01 25.46
CA ARG A 325 6.57 -64.05 24.92
C ARG A 325 7.27 -63.18 23.87
N PRO A 326 6.64 -62.87 22.73
CA PRO A 326 7.16 -61.83 21.84
C PRO A 326 7.14 -60.47 22.56
N PRO A 327 7.97 -59.50 22.14
CA PRO A 327 7.94 -58.15 22.71
C PRO A 327 6.57 -57.51 22.47
N VAL A 328 5.93 -57.06 23.55
CA VAL A 328 4.72 -56.23 23.48
C VAL A 328 5.13 -54.83 23.03
N HIS A 329 4.29 -54.17 22.23
CA HIS A 329 4.50 -52.81 21.77
C HIS A 329 4.63 -51.80 22.94
N PRO A 330 5.30 -50.64 22.72
CA PRO A 330 5.43 -49.60 23.74
C PRO A 330 4.07 -49.10 24.26
N PRO A 331 4.00 -48.56 25.49
CA PRO A 331 2.75 -48.32 26.19
C PRO A 331 1.89 -47.21 25.58
N SER A 332 0.57 -47.38 25.70
CA SER A 332 -0.48 -46.49 25.19
C SER A 332 -0.41 -45.04 25.66
N ALA A 333 0.31 -44.77 26.75
CA ALA A 333 0.39 -43.45 27.39
C ALA A 333 0.80 -42.32 26.42
N LEU A 334 1.67 -42.59 25.44
CA LEU A 334 2.06 -41.59 24.43
C LEU A 334 0.94 -41.28 23.42
N LEU A 335 -0.01 -42.20 23.19
CA LEU A 335 -1.18 -41.93 22.36
C LEU A 335 -2.22 -41.13 23.16
N GLU A 336 -2.46 -41.47 24.41
CA GLU A 336 -3.33 -40.70 25.31
C GLU A 336 -2.80 -39.28 25.54
N GLU A 337 -1.49 -39.09 25.67
CA GLU A 337 -0.86 -37.76 25.81
C GLU A 337 -0.99 -36.91 24.53
N ILE A 338 -0.90 -37.53 23.34
CA ILE A 338 -1.16 -36.85 22.06
C ILE A 338 -2.65 -36.51 21.90
N GLU A 339 -3.56 -37.43 22.23
CA GLU A 339 -5.00 -37.24 22.05
C GLU A 339 -5.56 -36.15 22.98
N ASN A 340 -5.02 -36.03 24.21
CA ASN A 340 -5.34 -34.93 25.14
C ASN A 340 -4.79 -33.55 24.70
N LEU A 341 -3.80 -33.48 23.80
CA LEU A 341 -3.24 -32.22 23.29
C LEU A 341 -4.01 -31.65 22.09
N ILE A 342 -4.84 -32.45 21.41
CA ILE A 342 -5.59 -32.02 20.22
C ILE A 342 -6.64 -30.93 20.54
N PRO A 343 -7.47 -31.04 21.61
CA PRO A 343 -8.44 -29.99 21.95
C PRO A 343 -7.80 -28.65 22.34
N ALA A 344 -6.59 -28.66 22.92
CA ALA A 344 -5.89 -27.45 23.32
C ALA A 344 -5.41 -26.60 22.11
N LEU A 345 -5.45 -27.16 20.90
CA LEU A 345 -5.01 -26.53 19.65
C LEU A 345 -6.16 -26.00 18.78
N SER A 346 -7.42 -26.38 19.00
CA SER A 346 -8.56 -25.77 18.29
C SER A 346 -8.90 -24.38 18.80
N ASP A 347 -8.69 -24.12 20.09
CA ASP A 347 -9.23 -22.95 20.79
C ASP A 347 -8.27 -21.73 20.78
N ASN A 348 -7.20 -21.79 19.99
CA ASN A 348 -6.16 -20.75 19.85
C ASN A 348 -5.74 -20.49 18.39
N ALA A 349 -6.61 -20.77 17.41
CA ALA A 349 -6.37 -20.58 15.97
C ALA A 349 -7.21 -19.43 15.37
#